data_AF-A0A4S4LBM4-F1
#
_entry.id   AF-A0A4S4LBM4-F1
#
_cell.length_a   1.000
_cell.length_b   1.000
_cell.length_c   1.000
_cell.angle_alpha   90.00
_cell.angle_beta   90.00
_cell.angle_gamma   90.00
#
_symmetry.space_group_name_H-M   'P 1'
#
loop_
_entity.id
_entity.type
_entity.pdbx_description
1 polymer ?
#
loop_
_entity_poly.entity_id
_entity_poly.type
_entity_poly.pdbx_seq_one_letter_code
_entity_poly.pdbx_strand_id
1 'polypeptide(L)'
;METLKRADFTKHSQQCVEVEVPCMHNDNGCPWTGARKSLTSHLSKCPYEAIKGFFVVNETRLSTLYEENTTLRQKLGNAEATIHSLRRDVDTARRALGPWWKSGDIVAHAPMEEFSEPSTSAQDSQRITEQSRWRAPNHFSPILTFSPESSLVSTTYEGGPFGASAGPSSDPALFASYFPSPSSTNHGDPSSIPAHAGTTLAPADPLARHLFPFSSRGPSDASPAPASHPVDRDTTLEGALCGLRGSAVALSGAIDALARRTDVALTTENLRMNEEVGALRAIVHGLRMQVHALITERNGGNPWGPTTTSSPSYYSHPPPPPHPPLMVNSTAQITKL
;
A
#
# COMPACT_ATOMS: atom_id res chain seq x y z
N MET A 1 17.65 -51.85 -28.49
CA MET A 1 16.57 -50.96 -28.94
C MET A 1 15.28 -51.53 -28.43
N GLU A 2 14.75 -51.00 -27.33
CA GLU A 2 13.43 -51.39 -26.85
C GLU A 2 12.37 -50.81 -27.78
N THR A 3 11.50 -51.66 -28.31
CA THR A 3 10.40 -51.25 -29.18
C THR A 3 9.21 -50.89 -28.31
N LEU A 4 9.02 -49.59 -28.07
CA LEU A 4 7.88 -49.07 -27.33
C LEU A 4 6.61 -49.07 -28.20
N LYS A 5 5.51 -49.59 -27.65
CA LYS A 5 4.18 -49.48 -28.28
C LYS A 5 3.75 -48.02 -28.29
N ARG A 6 3.11 -47.58 -29.39
CA ARG A 6 2.65 -46.19 -29.60
C ARG A 6 1.73 -45.68 -28.48
N ALA A 7 0.89 -46.56 -27.91
CA ALA A 7 -0.01 -46.22 -26.82
C ALA A 7 0.72 -45.81 -25.53
N ASP A 8 1.94 -46.31 -25.33
CA ASP A 8 2.76 -46.04 -24.14
C ASP A 8 3.71 -44.85 -24.35
N PHE A 9 3.78 -44.28 -25.57
CA PHE A 9 4.71 -43.21 -25.91
C PHE A 9 4.53 -41.97 -25.04
N THR A 10 3.30 -41.54 -24.75
CA THR A 10 3.05 -40.35 -23.92
C THR A 10 3.48 -40.54 -22.46
N LYS A 11 3.27 -41.75 -21.92
CA LYS A 11 3.71 -42.08 -20.55
C LYS A 11 5.24 -42.18 -20.50
N HIS A 12 5.82 -42.81 -21.52
CA HIS A 12 7.27 -42.93 -21.65
C HIS A 12 7.92 -41.55 -21.85
N SER A 13 7.40 -40.67 -22.70
CA SER A 13 8.00 -39.34 -22.95
C SER A 13 8.04 -38.46 -21.70
N GLN A 14 7.10 -38.66 -20.77
CA GLN A 14 7.11 -37.99 -19.47
C GLN A 14 8.21 -38.51 -18.52
N GLN A 15 8.69 -39.74 -18.71
CA GLN A 15 9.68 -40.39 -17.82
C GLN A 15 11.04 -40.64 -18.50
N CYS A 16 11.11 -40.54 -19.82
CA CYS A 16 12.28 -40.85 -20.61
C CYS A 16 13.43 -39.89 -20.28
N VAL A 17 14.58 -40.47 -20.01
CA VAL A 17 15.79 -39.75 -19.60
C VAL A 17 16.50 -39.09 -20.81
N GLU A 18 16.32 -39.67 -21.99
CA GLU A 18 16.93 -39.20 -23.25
C GLU A 18 16.03 -38.21 -24.02
N VAL A 19 14.79 -37.98 -23.58
CA VAL A 19 13.91 -37.02 -24.25
C VAL A 19 14.48 -35.62 -24.12
N GLU A 20 14.52 -34.88 -25.23
CA GLU A 20 14.88 -33.48 -25.23
C GLU A 20 13.80 -32.67 -24.53
N VAL A 21 14.20 -31.91 -23.52
CA VAL A 21 13.34 -31.01 -22.76
C VAL A 21 13.94 -29.60 -22.78
N PRO A 22 13.11 -28.55 -22.88
CA PRO A 22 13.57 -27.19 -22.67
C PRO A 22 13.93 -26.95 -21.21
N CYS A 23 14.75 -25.94 -20.95
CA CYS A 23 15.01 -25.47 -19.59
C CYS A 23 13.69 -25.04 -18.90
N MET A 24 13.62 -25.24 -17.58
CA MET A 24 12.48 -24.75 -16.77
C MET A 24 12.32 -23.23 -16.81
N HIS A 25 13.38 -22.50 -17.18
CA HIS A 25 13.40 -21.04 -17.34
C HIS A 25 13.26 -20.60 -18.79
N ASN A 26 12.73 -21.46 -19.68
CA ASN A 26 12.52 -21.13 -21.09
C ASN A 26 11.61 -19.91 -21.27
N ASP A 27 10.58 -19.76 -20.43
CA ASP A 27 9.65 -18.62 -20.46
C ASP A 27 10.35 -17.29 -20.09
N ASN A 28 11.45 -17.37 -19.35
CA ASN A 28 12.30 -16.22 -19.00
C ASN A 28 13.42 -15.98 -20.04
N GLY A 29 13.45 -16.75 -21.13
CA GLY A 29 14.40 -16.58 -22.23
C GLY A 29 15.64 -17.46 -22.16
N CYS A 30 15.68 -18.50 -21.33
CA CYS A 30 16.79 -19.45 -21.34
C CYS A 30 16.76 -20.29 -22.65
N PRO A 31 17.78 -20.23 -23.52
CA PRO A 31 17.75 -20.89 -24.83
C PRO A 31 18.11 -22.40 -24.76
N TRP A 32 18.39 -22.94 -23.58
CA TRP A 32 18.87 -24.32 -23.44
C TRP A 32 17.75 -25.33 -23.69
N THR A 33 18.05 -26.29 -24.56
CA THR A 33 17.25 -27.49 -24.83
C THR A 33 18.22 -28.68 -24.86
N GLY A 34 17.84 -29.80 -24.25
CA GLY A 34 18.72 -30.97 -24.21
C GLY A 34 18.09 -32.16 -23.51
N ALA A 35 18.80 -33.29 -23.49
CA ALA A 35 18.32 -34.51 -22.84
C ALA A 35 17.99 -34.28 -21.36
N ARG A 36 16.90 -34.87 -20.87
CA ARG A 36 16.46 -34.71 -19.47
C ARG A 36 17.55 -35.03 -18.44
N LYS A 37 18.42 -36.03 -18.67
CA LYS A 37 19.57 -36.32 -17.80
C LYS A 37 20.54 -35.15 -17.60
N SER A 38 20.75 -34.31 -18.62
CA SER A 38 21.69 -33.20 -18.54
C SER A 38 21.05 -31.93 -17.95
N LEU A 39 19.72 -31.91 -17.77
CA LEU A 39 19.00 -30.78 -17.18
C LEU A 39 19.55 -30.38 -15.81
N THR A 40 19.80 -31.34 -14.90
CA THR A 40 20.34 -31.03 -13.56
C THR A 40 21.72 -30.38 -13.64
N SER A 41 22.57 -30.82 -14.58
CA SER A 41 23.90 -30.24 -14.80
C SER A 41 23.83 -28.84 -15.43
N HIS A 42 22.77 -28.56 -16.20
CA HIS A 42 22.50 -27.24 -16.75
C HIS A 42 21.95 -26.30 -15.67
N LEU A 43 20.99 -26.72 -14.86
CA LEU A 43 20.34 -25.88 -13.84
C LEU A 43 21.35 -25.27 -12.86
N SER A 44 22.38 -26.02 -12.44
CA SER A 44 23.45 -25.49 -11.57
C SER A 44 24.32 -24.41 -12.23
N LYS A 45 24.33 -24.32 -13.56
CA LYS A 45 25.04 -23.32 -14.36
C LYS A 45 24.10 -22.29 -15.00
N CYS A 46 22.79 -22.48 -14.87
CA CYS A 46 21.80 -21.65 -15.53
C CYS A 46 21.74 -20.29 -14.81
N PRO A 47 21.97 -19.17 -15.52
CA PRO A 47 21.95 -17.85 -14.88
C PRO A 47 20.57 -17.52 -14.27
N TYR A 48 19.51 -18.07 -14.85
CA TYR A 48 18.13 -17.90 -14.39
C TYR A 48 17.82 -18.65 -13.09
N GLU A 49 18.53 -19.74 -12.79
CA GLU A 49 18.31 -20.51 -11.56
C GLU A 49 18.70 -19.70 -10.32
N ALA A 50 19.79 -18.93 -10.40
CA ALA A 50 20.26 -18.07 -9.32
C ALA A 50 19.27 -16.92 -9.01
N ILE A 51 18.49 -16.48 -10.01
CA ILE A 51 17.52 -15.38 -9.88
C ILE A 51 16.07 -15.84 -9.82
N LYS A 52 15.80 -17.16 -9.69
CA LYS A 52 14.43 -17.68 -9.69
C LYS A 52 13.52 -17.07 -8.61
N GLY A 53 14.10 -16.78 -7.44
CA GLY A 53 13.37 -16.13 -6.34
C GLY A 53 12.95 -14.70 -6.69
N PHE A 54 13.74 -14.00 -7.52
CA PHE A 54 13.40 -12.65 -7.98
C PHE A 54 12.18 -12.67 -8.91
N PHE A 55 12.04 -13.67 -9.79
CA PHE A 55 10.86 -13.77 -10.66
C PHE A 55 9.57 -13.91 -9.85
N VAL A 56 9.55 -14.74 -8.81
CA VAL A 56 8.37 -14.91 -7.93
C VAL A 56 8.00 -13.59 -7.24
N VAL A 57 8.98 -12.88 -6.69
CA VAL A 57 8.75 -11.59 -6.03
C VAL A 57 8.29 -10.54 -7.05
N ASN A 58 8.87 -10.52 -8.25
CA ASN A 58 8.51 -9.58 -9.30
C ASN A 58 7.11 -9.85 -9.86
N GLU A 59 6.75 -11.11 -10.08
CA GLU A 59 5.41 -11.53 -10.51
C GLU A 59 4.36 -11.14 -9.48
N THR A 60 4.65 -11.34 -8.19
CA THR A 60 3.78 -10.90 -7.09
C THR A 60 3.61 -9.38 -7.08
N ARG A 61 4.70 -8.62 -7.23
CA ARG A 61 4.63 -7.15 -7.29
C ARG A 61 3.85 -6.67 -8.51
N LEU A 62 4.06 -7.27 -9.68
CA LEU A 62 3.34 -6.93 -10.89
C LEU A 62 1.85 -7.25 -10.75
N SER A 63 1.47 -8.40 -10.20
CA SER A 63 0.06 -8.75 -9.98
C SER A 63 -0.62 -7.78 -9.02
N THR A 64 0.02 -7.38 -7.93
CA THR A 64 -0.48 -6.33 -7.03
C THR A 64 -0.66 -5.00 -7.76
N LEU A 65 0.33 -4.57 -8.55
CA LEU A 65 0.22 -3.33 -9.33
C LEU A 65 -0.92 -3.38 -10.35
N TYR A 66 -1.17 -4.53 -10.99
CA TYR A 66 -2.30 -4.70 -11.89
C TYR A 66 -3.63 -4.60 -11.13
N GLU A 67 -3.76 -5.26 -9.99
CA GLU A 67 -4.95 -5.19 -9.14
C GLU A 67 -5.23 -3.74 -8.67
N GLU A 68 -4.22 -3.03 -8.21
CA GLU A 68 -4.32 -1.61 -7.84
C GLU A 68 -4.74 -0.75 -9.03
N ASN A 69 -4.15 -0.96 -10.21
CA ASN A 69 -4.52 -0.21 -11.41
C ASN A 69 -5.98 -0.45 -11.80
N THR A 70 -6.47 -1.69 -11.71
CA THR A 70 -7.89 -2.01 -11.98
C THR A 70 -8.81 -1.33 -10.98
N THR A 71 -8.45 -1.34 -9.70
CA THR A 71 -9.21 -0.67 -8.63
C THR A 71 -9.27 0.85 -8.86
N LEU A 72 -8.14 1.47 -9.24
CA LEU A 72 -8.10 2.91 -9.54
C LEU A 72 -8.95 3.27 -10.75
N ARG A 73 -8.91 2.46 -11.83
CA ARG A 73 -9.78 2.67 -13.00
C ARG A 73 -11.26 2.56 -12.64
N GLN A 74 -11.63 1.62 -11.78
CA GLN A 74 -13.00 1.51 -11.29
C GLN A 74 -13.43 2.74 -10.48
N LYS A 75 -12.58 3.22 -9.56
CA LYS A 75 -12.84 4.43 -8.78
C LYS A 75 -13.00 5.66 -9.68
N LEU A 76 -12.16 5.80 -10.70
CA LEU A 76 -12.25 6.87 -11.67
C LEU A 76 -13.56 6.81 -12.47
N GLY A 77 -13.94 5.62 -12.97
CA GLY A 77 -15.22 5.44 -13.65
C GLY A 77 -16.44 5.78 -12.77
N ASN A 78 -16.40 5.42 -11.48
CA ASN A 78 -17.45 5.77 -10.52
C ASN A 78 -17.52 7.30 -10.28
N ALA A 79 -16.38 7.96 -10.16
CA ALA A 79 -16.30 9.41 -9.99
C ALA A 79 -16.83 10.15 -11.23
N GLU A 80 -16.46 9.69 -12.43
CA GLU A 80 -16.97 10.21 -13.70
C GLU A 80 -18.49 10.05 -13.81
N ALA A 81 -19.03 8.87 -13.47
CA ALA A 81 -20.46 8.63 -13.44
C ALA A 81 -21.19 9.57 -12.47
N THR A 82 -20.60 9.84 -11.31
CA THR A 82 -21.14 10.80 -10.32
C THR A 82 -21.15 12.21 -10.87
N ILE A 83 -20.06 12.67 -11.51
CA ILE A 83 -19.99 13.98 -12.16
C ILE A 83 -21.05 14.10 -13.27
N HIS A 84 -21.24 13.05 -14.07
CA HIS A 84 -22.30 13.03 -15.09
C HIS A 84 -23.70 13.12 -14.50
N SER A 85 -23.96 12.45 -13.37
CA SER A 85 -25.23 12.60 -12.64
C SER A 85 -25.41 14.04 -12.16
N LEU A 86 -24.42 14.60 -11.46
CA LEU A 86 -24.49 15.96 -10.96
C LEU A 86 -24.71 16.99 -12.07
N ARG A 87 -24.03 16.84 -13.22
CA ARG A 87 -24.26 17.70 -14.38
C ARG A 87 -25.70 17.60 -14.88
N ARG A 88 -26.25 16.39 -14.97
CA ARG A 88 -27.65 16.17 -15.36
C ARG A 88 -28.63 16.78 -14.36
N ASP A 89 -28.34 16.67 -13.07
CA ASP A 89 -29.17 17.22 -11.99
C ASP A 89 -29.14 18.75 -12.02
N VAL A 90 -27.96 19.35 -12.22
CA VAL A 90 -27.80 20.80 -12.43
C VAL A 90 -28.56 21.28 -13.66
N ASP A 91 -28.47 20.56 -14.79
CA ASP A 91 -29.23 20.90 -16.00
C ASP A 91 -30.75 20.79 -15.79
N THR A 92 -31.19 19.80 -15.03
CA THR A 92 -32.60 19.61 -14.68
C THR A 92 -33.09 20.75 -13.78
N ALA A 93 -32.30 21.11 -12.76
CA ALA A 93 -32.59 22.25 -11.89
C ALA A 93 -32.62 23.56 -12.68
N ARG A 94 -31.69 23.77 -13.60
CA ARG A 94 -31.65 24.93 -14.50
C ARG A 94 -32.91 25.04 -15.34
N ARG A 95 -33.39 23.92 -15.91
CA ARG A 95 -34.66 23.91 -16.68
C ARG A 95 -35.88 24.17 -15.80
N ALA A 96 -35.92 23.60 -14.60
CA ALA A 96 -37.03 23.78 -13.66
C ALA A 96 -37.15 25.24 -13.16
N LEU A 97 -36.02 25.88 -12.90
CA LEU A 97 -35.96 27.27 -12.45
C LEU A 97 -36.17 28.28 -13.59
N GLY A 98 -35.99 27.86 -14.84
CA GLY A 98 -36.31 28.66 -16.02
C GLY A 98 -35.58 30.01 -16.01
N PRO A 99 -36.27 31.14 -16.29
CA PRO A 99 -35.67 32.48 -16.29
C PRO A 99 -35.08 32.92 -14.94
N TRP A 100 -35.44 32.25 -13.83
CA TRP A 100 -34.97 32.58 -12.50
C TRP A 100 -33.61 31.96 -12.18
N TRP A 101 -33.10 31.03 -13.01
CA TRP A 101 -31.72 30.55 -12.92
C TRP A 101 -30.77 31.66 -13.40
N LYS A 102 -30.37 32.52 -12.47
CA LYS A 102 -29.22 33.39 -12.66
C LYS A 102 -28.01 32.48 -12.46
N SER A 103 -27.40 32.01 -13.56
CA SER A 103 -26.01 31.55 -13.46
C SER A 103 -25.29 32.65 -12.71
N GLY A 104 -24.69 32.31 -11.58
CA GLY A 104 -23.81 33.22 -10.87
C GLY A 104 -22.60 33.48 -11.76
N ASP A 105 -22.80 34.28 -12.81
CA ASP A 105 -21.77 35.13 -13.35
C ASP A 105 -21.43 36.04 -12.19
N ILE A 106 -20.53 35.53 -11.34
CA ILE A 106 -19.58 36.34 -10.60
C ILE A 106 -19.13 37.33 -11.64
N VAL A 107 -19.60 38.57 -11.47
CA VAL A 107 -19.28 39.72 -12.27
C VAL A 107 -17.83 39.55 -12.68
N ALA A 108 -17.60 39.15 -13.93
CA ALA A 108 -16.34 39.40 -14.58
C ALA A 108 -16.25 40.91 -14.42
N HIS A 109 -15.48 41.35 -13.42
CA HIS A 109 -15.23 42.75 -13.18
C HIS A 109 -14.84 43.27 -14.54
N ALA A 110 -15.74 44.04 -15.15
CA ALA A 110 -15.40 44.84 -16.29
C ALA A 110 -14.08 45.50 -15.89
N PRO A 111 -12.98 45.27 -16.61
CA PRO A 111 -11.77 46.03 -16.33
C PRO A 111 -12.24 47.48 -16.41
N MET A 112 -12.20 48.17 -15.25
CA MET A 112 -12.39 49.60 -15.19
C MET A 112 -11.55 50.16 -16.32
N GLU A 113 -12.18 50.97 -17.17
CA GLU A 113 -11.53 51.73 -18.23
C GLU A 113 -10.19 52.28 -17.71
N GLU A 114 -9.12 51.63 -18.12
CA GLU A 114 -7.80 52.22 -18.09
C GLU A 114 -7.77 53.18 -19.27
N PHE A 115 -7.58 54.44 -18.90
CA PHE A 115 -7.30 55.59 -19.74
C PHE A 115 -6.69 55.24 -21.11
N SER A 116 -7.35 55.77 -22.14
CA SER A 116 -6.90 55.92 -23.53
C SER A 116 -5.39 56.08 -23.72
N GLU A 117 -4.77 55.19 -24.50
CA GLU A 117 -3.74 55.57 -25.46
C GLU A 117 -3.97 54.83 -26.80
N PRO A 118 -3.96 55.54 -27.94
CA PRO A 118 -4.02 54.93 -29.26
C PRO A 118 -2.61 54.65 -29.76
N SER A 119 -2.34 53.44 -30.29
CA SER A 119 -1.69 53.22 -31.59
C SER A 119 -1.26 51.77 -31.85
N THR A 120 -1.81 51.24 -32.94
CA THR A 120 -1.14 50.48 -34.02
C THR A 120 -0.72 49.01 -33.87
N SER A 121 -1.05 48.29 -34.96
CA SER A 121 -0.64 46.94 -35.42
C SER A 121 -1.29 45.76 -34.69
N ALA A 122 -2.33 45.14 -35.24
CA ALA A 122 -2.35 44.24 -36.41
C ALA A 122 -1.52 42.96 -36.17
N GLN A 123 -2.22 41.82 -36.27
CA GLN A 123 -1.74 40.43 -36.15
C GLN A 123 -1.53 39.90 -34.73
N ASP A 124 -2.57 39.31 -34.14
CA ASP A 124 -2.52 37.87 -33.83
C ASP A 124 -3.94 37.36 -33.51
N SER A 125 -4.61 36.81 -34.52
CA SER A 125 -5.91 36.15 -34.36
C SER A 125 -5.74 34.71 -34.78
N GLN A 126 -5.30 33.85 -33.85
CA GLN A 126 -5.57 32.41 -33.80
C GLN A 126 -4.77 31.73 -32.67
N ARG A 127 -5.23 31.79 -31.40
CA ARG A 127 -4.88 30.74 -30.40
C ARG A 127 -5.59 30.85 -29.04
N ILE A 128 -6.92 30.84 -28.99
CA ILE A 128 -7.62 30.51 -27.73
C ILE A 128 -8.77 29.56 -28.03
N THR A 129 -8.42 28.36 -28.47
CA THR A 129 -9.27 27.18 -28.34
C THR A 129 -8.30 26.04 -28.00
N GLU A 130 -8.61 25.27 -26.96
CA GLU A 130 -7.82 24.13 -26.44
C GLU A 130 -6.53 24.46 -25.68
N GLN A 131 -6.65 24.69 -24.36
CA GLN A 131 -5.63 24.20 -23.42
C GLN A 131 -6.10 24.18 -21.95
N SER A 132 -7.25 23.54 -21.68
CA SER A 132 -7.44 22.86 -20.39
C SER A 132 -6.64 21.55 -20.40
N ARG A 133 -5.33 21.67 -20.55
CA ARG A 133 -4.37 20.59 -20.41
C ARG A 133 -4.25 20.31 -18.92
N TRP A 134 -5.08 19.39 -18.43
CA TRP A 134 -4.74 18.65 -17.22
C TRP A 134 -3.28 18.22 -17.37
N ARG A 135 -2.38 18.78 -16.56
CA ARG A 135 -1.02 18.27 -16.46
C ARG A 135 -1.15 16.84 -15.98
N ALA A 136 -0.92 15.89 -16.87
CA ALA A 136 -0.65 14.52 -16.48
C ALA A 136 0.50 14.55 -15.45
N PRO A 137 0.43 13.78 -14.35
CA PRO A 137 1.60 13.58 -13.50
C PRO A 137 2.72 13.04 -14.38
N ASN A 138 3.89 13.66 -14.25
CA ASN A 138 5.09 13.32 -15.01
C ASN A 138 5.25 11.79 -15.12
N HIS A 139 5.48 11.34 -16.35
CA HIS A 139 5.93 9.99 -16.65
C HIS A 139 7.11 9.67 -15.72
N PHE A 140 6.92 8.64 -14.89
CA PHE A 140 7.99 7.98 -14.16
C PHE A 140 9.09 7.59 -15.16
N SER A 141 10.22 8.29 -15.13
CA SER A 141 11.47 7.77 -15.67
C SER A 141 11.82 6.52 -14.85
N PRO A 142 12.10 5.36 -15.47
CA PRO A 142 12.66 4.25 -14.74
C PRO A 142 14.11 4.63 -14.41
N ILE A 143 14.36 5.05 -13.16
CA ILE A 143 15.72 5.10 -12.62
C ILE A 143 16.16 3.65 -12.41
N LEU A 144 16.67 3.03 -13.47
CA LEU A 144 17.54 1.87 -13.41
C LEU A 144 18.89 2.29 -14.00
N THR A 145 19.66 3.00 -13.18
CA THR A 145 21.11 3.11 -13.38
C THR A 145 21.78 2.60 -12.11
N PHE A 146 21.80 1.27 -11.96
CA PHE A 146 22.76 0.62 -11.09
C PHE A 146 24.11 0.65 -11.80
N SER A 147 24.98 1.57 -11.39
CA SER A 147 26.41 1.50 -11.67
C SER A 147 27.05 0.61 -10.60
N PRO A 148 27.72 -0.50 -10.95
CA PRO A 148 28.43 -1.31 -9.99
C PRO A 148 29.88 -0.80 -9.90
N GLU A 149 30.13 0.15 -9.01
CA GLU A 149 31.48 0.34 -8.49
C GLU A 149 31.55 -0.14 -7.04
N SER A 150 32.09 -1.35 -6.95
CA SER A 150 32.56 -2.01 -5.75
C SER A 150 33.52 -1.10 -4.99
N SER A 151 33.24 -0.84 -3.71
CA SER A 151 34.26 -0.50 -2.72
C SER A 151 33.78 -0.95 -1.34
N LEU A 152 34.27 -2.13 -0.95
CA LEU A 152 34.10 -2.73 0.36
C LEU A 152 34.85 -1.86 1.40
N VAL A 153 34.10 -1.19 2.27
CA VAL A 153 34.64 -0.64 3.53
C VAL A 153 34.31 -1.66 4.63
N SER A 154 35.29 -2.49 4.96
CA SER A 154 35.31 -3.29 6.19
C SER A 154 35.78 -2.39 7.33
N THR A 155 34.90 -2.17 8.31
CA THR A 155 35.24 -1.53 9.58
C THR A 155 35.80 -2.60 10.51
N THR A 156 37.13 -2.65 10.64
CA THR A 156 37.84 -3.50 11.59
C THR A 156 38.08 -2.69 12.88
N TYR A 157 37.53 -3.15 14.00
CA TYR A 157 37.75 -2.61 15.33
C TYR A 157 38.72 -3.54 16.07
N GLU A 158 39.98 -3.13 16.24
CA GLU A 158 40.89 -3.72 17.22
C GLU A 158 41.31 -2.66 18.24
N GLY A 159 41.22 -3.04 19.51
CA GLY A 159 41.39 -2.16 20.67
C GLY A 159 42.83 -1.98 21.12
N GLY A 160 43.01 -0.93 21.93
CA GLY A 160 44.18 -0.67 22.76
C GLY A 160 43.77 -0.08 24.12
N PRO A 161 44.64 -0.12 25.15
CA PRO A 161 44.22 -0.39 26.53
C PRO A 161 44.22 0.82 27.50
N PHE A 162 43.55 0.60 28.64
CA PHE A 162 43.50 1.36 29.91
C PHE A 162 42.62 2.61 30.01
N GLY A 163 41.71 2.57 31.00
CA GLY A 163 41.01 3.72 31.55
C GLY A 163 39.78 3.31 32.36
N ALA A 164 39.95 3.04 33.65
CA ALA A 164 38.85 2.78 34.58
C ALA A 164 37.93 4.01 34.69
N SER A 165 36.65 3.87 34.34
CA SER A 165 35.60 4.79 34.79
C SER A 165 34.28 4.04 34.95
N ALA A 166 33.69 4.16 36.13
CA ALA A 166 32.45 3.52 36.52
C ALA A 166 31.28 4.08 35.68
N GLY A 167 30.61 3.19 34.93
CA GLY A 167 29.41 3.47 34.16
C GLY A 167 28.30 2.45 34.47
N PRO A 168 27.02 2.82 34.29
CA PRO A 168 25.89 2.19 34.94
C PRO A 168 25.56 0.82 34.32
N SER A 169 25.32 -0.15 35.22
CA SER A 169 24.81 -1.50 34.94
C SER A 169 23.52 -1.46 34.10
N SER A 170 23.64 -1.64 32.79
CA SER A 170 22.51 -1.99 31.92
C SER A 170 22.30 -3.50 31.98
N ASP A 171 21.43 -3.90 32.90
CA ASP A 171 20.94 -5.27 33.06
C ASP A 171 20.01 -5.62 31.88
N PRO A 172 20.37 -6.58 31.01
CA PRO A 172 19.56 -6.96 29.86
C PRO A 172 18.25 -7.67 30.24
N ALA A 173 18.02 -7.95 31.53
CA ALA A 173 16.78 -8.56 32.03
C ALA A 173 15.56 -7.62 31.98
N LEU A 174 15.73 -6.31 31.84
CA LEU A 174 14.60 -5.36 31.87
C LEU A 174 13.76 -5.30 30.58
N PHE A 175 14.28 -5.76 29.45
CA PHE A 175 13.53 -5.79 28.18
C PHE A 175 12.79 -7.11 27.91
N ALA A 176 13.02 -8.13 28.74
CA ALA A 176 12.38 -9.45 28.59
C ALA A 176 10.97 -9.52 29.24
N SER A 177 10.52 -8.49 29.95
CA SER A 177 9.23 -8.45 30.66
C SER A 177 8.02 -8.14 29.78
N TYR A 178 8.21 -7.86 28.49
CA TYR A 178 7.13 -7.55 27.54
C TYR A 178 6.70 -8.74 26.64
N PHE A 179 7.31 -9.91 26.80
CA PHE A 179 6.86 -11.12 26.10
C PHE A 179 5.86 -11.89 26.96
N PRO A 180 4.61 -12.12 26.50
CA PRO A 180 3.70 -13.03 27.18
C PRO A 180 4.31 -14.44 27.19
N SER A 181 4.49 -15.01 28.38
CA SER A 181 4.98 -16.38 28.54
C SER A 181 4.02 -17.36 27.85
N PRO A 182 4.52 -18.38 27.13
CA PRO A 182 3.67 -19.41 26.58
C PRO A 182 2.96 -20.14 27.74
N SER A 183 1.64 -20.02 27.77
CA SER A 183 0.78 -20.77 28.68
C SER A 183 1.11 -22.25 28.56
N SER A 184 1.58 -22.80 29.67
CA SER A 184 1.91 -24.20 29.85
C SER A 184 0.63 -25.00 29.70
N THR A 185 0.48 -25.71 28.58
CA THR A 185 -0.56 -26.71 28.38
C THR A 185 -0.28 -27.86 29.34
N ASN A 186 -0.87 -27.80 30.53
CA ASN A 186 -0.89 -28.91 31.47
C ASN A 186 -1.65 -30.08 30.82
N HIS A 187 -0.92 -31.14 30.47
CA HIS A 187 -1.48 -32.45 30.22
C HIS A 187 -2.09 -32.98 31.53
N GLY A 188 -3.41 -32.89 31.63
CA GLY A 188 -4.21 -33.56 32.65
C GLY A 188 -4.87 -34.81 32.06
N ASP A 189 -4.64 -35.93 32.73
CA ASP A 189 -5.18 -37.28 32.49
C ASP A 189 -6.73 -37.31 32.39
N PRO A 190 -7.33 -38.21 31.57
CA PRO A 190 -8.77 -38.32 31.42
C PRO A 190 -9.33 -39.45 32.29
N SER A 191 -10.07 -39.14 33.35
CA SER A 191 -10.97 -40.11 34.02
C SER A 191 -11.91 -39.41 34.99
N SER A 192 -13.14 -39.10 34.55
CA SER A 192 -14.42 -39.32 35.27
C SER A 192 -15.57 -38.54 34.63
N ILE A 193 -16.60 -39.29 34.23
CA ILE A 193 -17.93 -38.83 33.80
C ILE A 193 -18.76 -38.59 35.08
N PRO A 194 -19.67 -37.60 35.14
CA PRO A 194 -21.08 -37.93 34.92
C PRO A 194 -21.84 -36.94 34.02
N ALA A 195 -22.81 -37.52 33.33
CA ALA A 195 -23.69 -36.93 32.34
C ALA A 195 -24.67 -35.89 32.91
N HIS A 196 -24.89 -34.79 32.17
CA HIS A 196 -26.16 -34.07 32.18
C HIS A 196 -26.46 -33.43 30.81
N ALA A 197 -27.65 -33.77 30.30
CA ALA A 197 -28.55 -33.08 29.38
C ALA A 197 -27.99 -32.21 28.24
N GLY A 198 -28.35 -32.61 27.01
CA GLY A 198 -27.93 -31.98 25.76
C GLY A 198 -28.47 -30.59 25.49
N THR A 199 -27.71 -29.86 24.69
CA THR A 199 -28.18 -28.84 23.74
C THR A 199 -27.18 -28.79 22.60
N THR A 200 -27.61 -29.23 21.43
CA THR A 200 -26.85 -29.26 20.18
C THR A 200 -26.55 -27.83 19.72
N LEU A 201 -25.30 -27.38 19.83
CA LEU A 201 -24.78 -26.17 19.21
C LEU A 201 -23.72 -26.57 18.18
N ALA A 202 -23.97 -26.19 16.92
CA ALA A 202 -23.07 -26.41 15.80
C ALA A 202 -21.76 -25.62 15.95
N PRO A 203 -20.63 -26.10 15.40
CA PRO A 203 -19.37 -25.38 15.43
C PRO A 203 -19.42 -24.19 14.46
N ALA A 204 -19.31 -22.97 14.99
CA ALA A 204 -19.19 -21.75 14.22
C ALA A 204 -17.75 -21.58 13.71
N ASP A 205 -17.63 -21.56 12.39
CA ASP A 205 -16.41 -21.30 11.61
C ASP A 205 -15.92 -19.85 11.83
N PRO A 206 -14.66 -19.63 12.27
CA PRO A 206 -14.16 -18.28 12.60
C PRO A 206 -13.75 -17.42 11.40
N LEU A 207 -13.89 -17.88 10.14
CA LEU A 207 -13.42 -17.11 8.96
C LEU A 207 -14.51 -16.42 8.12
N ALA A 208 -15.79 -16.51 8.49
CA ALA A 208 -16.89 -15.93 7.69
C ALA A 208 -17.33 -14.50 8.09
N ARG A 209 -16.62 -13.81 8.99
CA ARG A 209 -17.14 -12.57 9.65
C ARG A 209 -16.80 -11.21 9.02
N HIS A 210 -16.12 -11.14 7.87
CA HIS A 210 -15.62 -9.85 7.36
C HIS A 210 -16.26 -9.27 6.09
N LEU A 211 -17.38 -9.81 5.59
CA LEU A 211 -17.96 -9.34 4.31
C LEU A 211 -19.30 -8.56 4.39
N PHE A 212 -19.80 -8.20 5.57
CA PHE A 212 -20.97 -7.32 5.67
C PHE A 212 -20.87 -6.35 6.86
N PRO A 213 -20.63 -5.04 6.65
CA PRO A 213 -20.63 -4.06 7.73
C PRO A 213 -22.05 -3.50 7.93
N PHE A 214 -23.08 -4.35 8.10
CA PHE A 214 -24.43 -3.89 8.50
C PHE A 214 -25.17 -4.99 9.26
N SER A 215 -24.75 -5.27 10.49
CA SER A 215 -25.61 -5.89 11.51
C SER A 215 -25.07 -5.64 12.90
N SER A 216 -25.05 -4.37 13.30
CA SER A 216 -25.03 -4.00 14.71
C SER A 216 -26.46 -4.07 15.24
N ARG A 217 -26.78 -5.22 15.83
CA ARG A 217 -27.93 -5.40 16.72
C ARG A 217 -27.56 -4.75 18.07
N GLY A 218 -27.93 -3.48 18.24
CA GLY A 218 -27.83 -2.71 19.49
C GLY A 218 -29.20 -2.13 19.86
N PRO A 219 -29.45 -1.85 21.15
CA PRO A 219 -30.79 -1.74 21.70
C PRO A 219 -31.47 -0.44 21.26
N SER A 220 -32.77 -0.59 20.98
CA SER A 220 -33.81 0.41 20.81
C SER A 220 -33.47 1.81 21.32
N ASP A 221 -32.91 2.64 20.45
CA ASP A 221 -33.15 4.08 20.50
C ASP A 221 -33.84 4.44 19.18
N ALA A 222 -35.14 4.72 19.31
CA ALA A 222 -36.05 4.97 18.22
C ALA A 222 -35.66 6.26 17.48
N SER A 223 -34.76 6.14 16.51
CA SER A 223 -34.59 7.19 15.51
C SER A 223 -35.77 7.09 14.53
N PRO A 224 -36.64 8.11 14.44
CA PRO A 224 -37.81 8.05 13.57
C PRO A 224 -37.33 8.00 12.12
N ALA A 225 -37.54 6.85 11.48
CA ALA A 225 -37.45 6.76 10.03
C ALA A 225 -38.38 7.83 9.43
N PRO A 226 -37.95 8.58 8.40
CA PRO A 226 -38.82 9.55 7.75
C PRO A 226 -39.94 8.78 7.06
N ALA A 227 -41.08 8.68 7.73
CA ALA A 227 -42.32 8.22 7.12
C ALA A 227 -42.58 9.14 5.93
N SER A 228 -42.46 8.58 4.73
CA SER A 228 -42.96 9.20 3.51
C SER A 228 -44.47 9.37 3.68
N HIS A 229 -44.89 10.52 4.20
CA HIS A 229 -46.30 10.84 4.37
C HIS A 229 -46.97 10.80 2.99
N PRO A 230 -48.05 10.00 2.81
CA PRO A 230 -48.88 10.08 1.62
C PRO A 230 -49.29 11.54 1.42
N VAL A 231 -49.13 12.06 0.21
CA VAL A 231 -49.51 13.43 -0.12
C VAL A 231 -51.02 13.56 0.06
N ASP A 232 -51.42 14.09 1.21
CA ASP A 232 -52.80 14.36 1.56
C ASP A 232 -53.24 15.58 0.74
N ARG A 233 -54.03 15.31 -0.32
CA ARG A 233 -54.44 16.30 -1.33
C ARG A 233 -55.37 17.39 -0.79
N ASP A 234 -55.81 17.25 0.45
CA ASP A 234 -56.69 18.21 1.13
C ASP A 234 -55.88 19.28 1.90
N THR A 235 -54.55 19.17 1.95
CA THR A 235 -53.70 20.22 2.51
C THR A 235 -53.63 21.41 1.57
N THR A 236 -53.79 22.62 2.11
CA THR A 236 -53.59 23.85 1.33
C THR A 236 -52.17 23.86 0.74
N LEU A 237 -51.99 24.45 -0.43
CA LEU A 237 -50.69 24.50 -1.13
C LEU A 237 -49.54 25.02 -0.23
N GLU A 238 -49.87 25.92 0.70
CA GLU A 238 -48.96 26.44 1.73
C GLU A 238 -48.47 25.34 2.69
N GLY A 239 -49.36 24.44 3.12
CA GLY A 239 -49.02 23.30 3.96
C GLY A 239 -48.11 22.30 3.25
N ALA A 240 -48.37 22.00 1.97
CA ALA A 240 -47.52 21.13 1.16
C ALA A 240 -46.11 21.72 0.95
N LEU A 241 -46.01 23.03 0.69
CA LEU A 241 -44.72 23.71 0.59
C LEU A 241 -43.95 23.75 1.92
N CYS A 242 -44.65 23.96 3.03
CA CYS A 242 -44.06 23.92 4.36
C CYS A 242 -43.52 22.51 4.69
N GLY A 243 -44.27 21.46 4.37
CA GLY A 243 -43.85 20.07 4.52
C GLY A 243 -42.63 19.72 3.67
N LEU A 244 -42.62 20.15 2.40
CA LEU A 244 -41.47 19.93 1.51
C LEU A 244 -40.21 20.64 2.03
N ARG A 245 -40.34 21.88 2.49
CA ARG A 245 -39.22 22.61 3.13
C ARG A 245 -38.71 21.89 4.37
N GLY A 246 -39.61 21.38 5.21
CA GLY A 246 -39.25 20.57 6.37
C GLY A 246 -38.49 19.31 5.96
N SER A 247 -38.96 18.59 4.94
CA SER A 247 -38.27 17.40 4.43
C SER A 247 -36.89 17.70 3.83
N ALA A 248 -36.73 18.83 3.14
CA ALA A 248 -35.45 19.25 2.58
C ALA A 248 -34.42 19.58 3.67
N VAL A 249 -34.85 20.27 4.74
CA VAL A 249 -34.00 20.55 5.91
C VAL A 249 -33.65 19.28 6.68
N ALA A 250 -34.60 18.34 6.81
CA ALA A 250 -34.34 17.04 7.43
C ALA A 250 -33.34 16.21 6.60
N LEU A 251 -33.50 16.21 5.27
CA LEU A 251 -32.58 15.52 4.36
C LEU A 251 -31.18 16.14 4.38
N SER A 252 -31.06 17.48 4.38
CA SER A 252 -29.76 18.14 4.48
C SER A 252 -29.07 17.79 5.80
N GLY A 253 -29.81 17.78 6.91
CA GLY A 253 -29.30 17.34 8.20
C GLY A 253 -28.85 15.87 8.21
N ALA A 254 -29.58 14.99 7.52
CA ALA A 254 -29.21 13.58 7.39
C ALA A 254 -27.94 13.39 6.54
N ILE A 255 -27.78 14.16 5.45
CA ILE A 255 -26.58 14.15 4.60
C ILE A 255 -25.36 14.64 5.39
N ASP A 256 -25.49 15.75 6.13
CA ASP A 256 -24.40 16.27 6.97
C ASP A 256 -24.01 15.27 8.07
N ALA A 257 -24.99 14.61 8.68
CA ALA A 257 -24.74 13.57 9.67
C ALA A 257 -24.01 12.34 9.06
N LEU A 258 -24.39 11.93 7.85
CA LEU A 258 -23.72 10.86 7.13
C LEU A 258 -22.28 11.24 6.76
N ALA A 259 -22.07 12.45 6.25
CA ALA A 259 -20.75 12.98 5.91
C ALA A 259 -19.80 12.95 7.12
N ARG A 260 -20.28 13.38 8.31
CA ARG A 260 -19.50 13.30 9.55
C ARG A 260 -19.20 11.86 9.96
N ARG A 261 -20.15 10.92 9.83
CA ARG A 261 -19.87 9.50 10.13
C ARG A 261 -18.84 8.91 9.18
N THR A 262 -18.90 9.23 7.90
CA THR A 262 -17.91 8.76 6.92
C THR A 262 -16.53 9.34 7.20
N ASP A 263 -16.45 10.60 7.61
CA ASP A 263 -15.18 11.24 7.96
C ASP A 263 -14.54 10.61 9.22
N VAL A 264 -15.35 10.36 10.26
CA VAL A 264 -14.90 9.62 11.45
C VAL A 264 -14.47 8.19 11.09
N ALA A 265 -15.22 7.49 10.24
CA ALA A 265 -14.84 6.14 9.80
C ALA A 265 -13.51 6.13 9.05
N LEU A 266 -13.32 7.04 8.08
CA LEU A 266 -12.08 7.16 7.31
C LEU A 266 -10.88 7.54 8.18
N THR A 267 -11.06 8.46 9.13
CA THR A 267 -9.99 8.85 10.06
C THR A 267 -9.59 7.70 10.99
N THR A 268 -10.55 6.93 11.50
CA THR A 268 -10.24 5.74 12.33
C THR A 268 -9.51 4.65 11.54
N GLU A 269 -9.91 4.40 10.28
CA GLU A 269 -9.23 3.42 9.43
C GLU A 269 -7.83 3.90 9.05
N ASN A 270 -7.64 5.19 8.81
CA ASN A 270 -6.32 5.77 8.56
C ASN A 270 -5.40 5.63 9.77
N LEU A 271 -5.90 5.84 10.99
CA LEU A 271 -5.11 5.60 12.21
C LEU A 271 -4.69 4.13 12.33
N ARG A 272 -5.61 3.19 12.09
CA ARG A 272 -5.32 1.75 12.10
C ARG A 272 -4.26 1.37 11.06
N MET A 273 -4.37 1.87 9.84
CA MET A 273 -3.37 1.63 8.79
C MET A 273 -1.99 2.19 9.17
N ASN A 274 -1.92 3.36 9.81
CA ASN A 274 -0.65 3.93 10.27
C ASN A 274 0.01 3.07 11.36
N GLU A 275 -0.78 2.49 12.27
CA GLU A 275 -0.29 1.55 13.28
C GLU A 275 0.28 0.28 12.63
N GLU A 276 -0.43 -0.29 11.64
CA GLU A 276 0.03 -1.46 10.89
C GLU A 276 1.32 -1.18 10.11
N VAL A 277 1.42 -0.02 9.43
CA VAL A 277 2.64 0.41 8.74
C VAL A 277 3.79 0.65 9.72
N GLY A 278 3.52 1.22 10.89
CA GLY A 278 4.49 1.38 11.98
C GLY A 278 5.03 0.04 12.47
N ALA A 279 4.15 -0.94 12.69
CA ALA A 279 4.52 -2.30 13.09
C ALA A 279 5.37 -3.00 12.02
N LEU A 280 5.01 -2.88 10.74
CA LEU A 280 5.81 -3.43 9.63
C LEU A 280 7.20 -2.79 9.57
N ARG A 281 7.31 -1.47 9.76
CA ARG A 281 8.61 -0.78 9.81
C ARG A 281 9.46 -1.27 10.98
N ALA A 282 8.86 -1.50 12.14
CA ALA A 282 9.56 -2.06 13.30
C ALA A 282 10.08 -3.48 13.02
N ILE A 283 9.27 -4.35 12.40
CA ILE A 283 9.67 -5.70 11.98
C ILE A 283 10.84 -5.65 10.99
N VAL A 284 10.75 -4.81 9.95
CA VAL A 284 11.81 -4.65 8.94
C VAL A 284 13.09 -4.12 9.56
N HIS A 285 13.00 -3.18 10.50
CA HIS A 285 14.15 -2.69 11.25
C HIS A 285 14.78 -3.81 12.10
N GLY A 286 13.97 -4.61 12.80
CA GLY A 286 14.43 -5.78 13.54
C GLY A 286 15.15 -6.80 12.65
N LEU A 287 14.56 -7.15 11.49
CA LEU A 287 15.19 -8.04 10.51
C LEU A 287 16.51 -7.47 10.00
N ARG A 288 16.59 -6.16 9.74
CA ARG A 288 17.84 -5.50 9.36
C ARG A 288 18.90 -5.62 10.45
N MET A 289 18.53 -5.42 11.72
CA MET A 289 19.45 -5.58 12.85
C MET A 289 19.92 -7.02 13.00
N GLN A 290 19.03 -8.00 12.82
CA GLN A 290 19.39 -9.43 12.82
C GLN A 290 20.36 -9.77 11.68
N VAL A 291 20.11 -9.28 10.47
CA VAL A 291 21.00 -9.47 9.32
C VAL A 291 22.35 -8.80 9.57
N HIS A 292 22.37 -7.58 10.13
CA HIS A 292 23.63 -6.91 10.47
C HIS A 292 24.42 -7.69 11.52
N ALA A 293 23.76 -8.19 12.57
CA ALA A 293 24.38 -9.02 13.60
C ALA A 293 25.03 -10.28 13.01
N LEU A 294 24.29 -11.00 12.15
CA LEU A 294 24.80 -12.18 11.43
C LEU A 294 26.00 -11.85 10.53
N ILE A 295 25.96 -10.73 9.82
CA ILE A 295 27.08 -10.27 8.99
C ILE A 295 28.30 -9.96 9.87
N THR A 296 28.12 -9.24 10.98
CA THR A 296 29.24 -8.90 11.89
C THR A 296 29.82 -10.12 12.59
N GLU A 297 28.99 -11.08 13.01
CA GLU A 297 29.44 -12.33 13.64
C GLU A 297 30.24 -13.19 12.65
N ARG A 298 29.73 -13.32 11.42
CA ARG A 298 30.43 -14.06 10.35
C ARG A 298 31.75 -13.41 9.94
N ASN A 299 31.83 -12.08 9.97
CA ASN A 299 33.03 -11.36 9.55
C ASN A 299 34.06 -11.17 10.68
N GLY A 300 33.64 -11.21 11.95
CA GLY A 300 34.51 -11.10 13.13
C GLY A 300 35.01 -12.44 13.70
N GLY A 301 34.37 -13.56 13.33
CA GLY A 301 34.56 -14.88 13.94
C GLY A 301 35.55 -15.83 13.27
N ASN A 302 36.72 -15.36 12.81
CA ASN A 302 37.83 -16.26 12.45
C ASN A 302 39.01 -16.18 13.46
N PRO A 303 38.83 -16.63 14.72
CA PRO A 303 39.85 -16.55 15.77
C PRO A 303 40.98 -17.59 15.67
N TRP A 304 41.05 -18.39 14.60
CA TRP A 304 42.06 -19.45 14.42
C TRP A 304 43.03 -19.22 13.25
N GLY A 305 43.17 -17.98 12.78
CA GLY A 305 44.25 -17.61 11.87
C GLY A 305 45.56 -17.46 12.65
N PRO A 306 46.61 -18.27 12.42
CA PRO A 306 47.90 -18.07 13.07
C PRO A 306 48.48 -16.71 12.70
N THR A 307 48.81 -15.94 13.72
CA THR A 307 49.42 -14.62 13.68
C THR A 307 50.75 -14.67 12.93
N THR A 308 50.75 -14.35 11.63
CA THR A 308 51.97 -13.94 10.94
C THR A 308 52.07 -12.42 10.99
N THR A 309 52.89 -11.97 11.93
CA THR A 309 53.45 -10.63 12.07
C THR A 309 53.92 -10.08 10.73
N SER A 310 53.14 -9.21 10.10
CA SER A 310 53.65 -8.29 9.07
C SER A 310 53.10 -6.90 9.34
N SER A 311 53.95 -6.03 9.89
CA SER A 311 53.69 -4.61 10.12
C SER A 311 53.16 -3.93 8.85
N PRO A 312 51.97 -3.32 8.88
CA PRO A 312 51.58 -2.32 7.90
C PRO A 312 52.03 -0.94 8.38
N SER A 313 52.80 -0.28 7.52
CA SER A 313 53.19 1.12 7.67
C SER A 313 51.95 2.01 7.79
N TYR A 314 51.84 2.75 8.89
CA TYR A 314 50.81 3.73 9.17
C TYR A 314 50.93 4.91 8.18
N TYR A 315 50.02 5.01 7.21
CA TYR A 315 49.70 6.29 6.56
C TYR A 315 48.48 6.89 7.27
N SER A 316 48.78 7.86 8.12
CA SER A 316 47.83 8.68 8.85
C SER A 316 47.03 9.58 7.90
N HIS A 317 45.81 9.19 7.55
CA HIS A 317 44.86 10.12 6.94
C HIS A 317 44.12 10.90 8.03
N PRO A 318 44.07 12.24 7.95
CA PRO A 318 43.29 13.04 8.88
C PRO A 318 41.79 12.76 8.70
N PRO A 319 41.00 12.74 9.79
CA PRO A 319 39.57 12.47 9.74
C PRO A 319 38.84 13.56 8.91
N PRO A 320 37.81 13.18 8.14
CA PRO A 320 37.01 14.14 7.38
C PRO A 320 36.29 15.11 8.33
N PRO A 321 36.15 16.39 7.94
CA PRO A 321 35.52 17.41 8.77
C PRO A 321 34.03 17.09 9.02
N PRO A 322 33.49 17.46 10.19
CA PRO A 322 32.08 17.24 10.51
C PRO A 322 31.18 18.03 9.55
N HIS A 323 30.21 17.33 8.95
CA HIS A 323 29.20 17.96 8.11
C HIS A 323 28.30 18.88 8.95
N PRO A 324 28.01 20.10 8.47
CA PRO A 324 27.10 21.02 9.17
C PRO A 324 25.67 20.45 9.21
N PRO A 325 24.91 20.72 10.28
CA PRO A 325 23.53 20.26 10.40
C PRO A 325 22.68 20.85 9.27
N LEU A 326 22.04 19.98 8.50
CA LEU A 326 21.04 20.36 7.51
C LEU A 326 19.84 20.96 8.26
N MET A 327 19.73 22.28 8.23
CA MET A 327 18.53 23.00 8.66
C MET A 327 17.39 22.66 7.69
N VAL A 328 16.52 21.76 8.11
CA VAL A 328 15.26 21.47 7.40
C VAL A 328 14.31 22.63 7.67
N ASN A 329 14.23 23.58 6.73
CA ASN A 329 13.21 24.62 6.74
C ASN A 329 11.83 23.99 6.56
N SER A 330 11.15 23.73 7.68
CA SER A 330 9.71 23.47 7.71
C SER A 330 8.96 24.80 7.56
N THR A 331 8.77 25.24 6.33
CA THR A 331 7.79 26.29 6.02
C THR A 331 6.45 25.62 5.71
N ALA A 332 5.73 25.22 6.75
CA ALA A 332 4.32 24.90 6.64
C ALA A 332 3.54 26.22 6.56
N GLN A 333 3.16 26.64 5.35
CA GLN A 333 2.14 27.68 5.19
C GLN A 333 0.78 27.05 5.45
N ILE A 334 0.23 27.35 6.63
CA ILE A 334 -1.18 27.14 6.97
C ILE A 334 -1.98 28.22 6.25
N THR A 335 -2.59 27.86 5.13
CA THR A 335 -3.61 28.66 4.47
C THR A 335 -4.91 28.47 5.26
N LYS A 336 -5.33 29.52 5.98
CA LYS A 336 -6.68 29.61 6.55
C LYS A 336 -7.68 29.75 5.39
N LEU A 337 -8.66 28.85 5.36
CA LEU A 337 -9.97 29.05 4.74
C LEU A 337 -11.01 28.95 5.86
#